data_AF-A0A158QC07-F1
#
_entry.id   AF-A0A158QC07-F1
#
_cell.length_a   1.000
_cell.length_b   1.000
_cell.length_c   1.000
_cell.angle_alpha   90.00
_cell.angle_beta   90.00
_cell.angle_gamma   90.00
#
_symmetry.space_group_name_H-M   'P 1'
#
loop_
_entity.id
_entity.type
_entity.pdbx_description
1 polymer ?
#
loop_
_entity_poly.entity_id
_entity_poly.type
_entity_poly.pdbx_seq_one_letter_code
_entity_poly.pdbx_strand_id
1 'polypeptide(L)'
;MGDYRRIVFPKDSHGKICGIDYPDRKHLYFFDLLSCLDLPEVVVQYGCPTKQVCISSCPNYTWTLSQEDTFDSREMMICEGGVSGNFEAYKSKSIDQLISSKICAPEIAPTETKLGRCIPKRLFSELETRNLRVLANPETEKPPPSFQAIVFGARTIITQMLEDLVRSWKVIIAYDNAFDEQHHLNYP
;
A
#
# COMPACT_ATOMS: atom_id res chain seq x y z
N MET A 1 22.67 -1.07 13.41
CA MET A 1 21.30 -0.78 13.89
C MET A 1 20.37 -0.73 12.69
N GLY A 2 19.31 -1.53 12.70
CA GLY A 2 18.33 -1.55 11.61
C GLY A 2 17.47 -0.29 11.62
N ASP A 3 17.34 0.37 10.48
CA ASP A 3 16.45 1.52 10.34
C ASP A 3 15.00 1.04 10.26
N TYR A 4 14.24 1.19 11.36
CA TYR A 4 12.83 0.81 11.46
C TYR A 4 11.96 1.44 10.37
N ARG A 5 12.40 2.58 9.81
CA ARG A 5 11.69 3.27 8.72
C ARG A 5 11.63 2.40 7.46
N ARG A 6 12.62 1.53 7.23
CA ARG A 6 12.63 0.58 6.10
C ARG A 6 11.55 -0.50 6.21
N ILE A 7 10.98 -0.66 7.40
CA ILE A 7 9.91 -1.62 7.71
C ILE A 7 8.55 -0.91 7.63
N VAL A 8 8.42 0.24 8.28
CA VAL A 8 7.12 0.94 8.40
C VAL A 8 6.71 1.59 7.07
N PHE A 9 7.65 2.22 6.36
CA PHE A 9 7.28 3.04 5.21
C PHE A 9 7.01 2.20 3.94
N PRO A 10 6.07 2.65 3.10
CA PRO A 10 5.79 1.99 1.83
C PRO A 10 7.00 2.09 0.89
N LYS A 11 7.24 1.02 0.13
CA LYS A 11 8.37 0.89 -0.80
C LYS A 11 7.87 0.55 -2.20
N ASP A 12 8.51 1.13 -3.21
CA ASP A 12 8.28 0.77 -4.60
C ASP A 12 8.86 -0.62 -4.93
N SER A 13 8.61 -1.11 -6.15
CA SER A 13 9.13 -2.40 -6.63
C SER A 13 10.67 -2.47 -6.70
N HIS A 14 11.37 -1.33 -6.62
CA HIS A 14 12.83 -1.26 -6.58
C HIS A 14 13.37 -1.18 -5.14
N GLY A 15 12.50 -1.24 -4.12
CA GLY A 15 12.88 -1.18 -2.72
C GLY A 15 13.13 0.23 -2.19
N LYS A 16 12.82 1.27 -2.97
CA LYS A 16 12.95 2.67 -2.55
C LYS A 16 11.71 3.12 -1.78
N ILE A 17 11.94 3.93 -0.75
CA ILE A 17 10.93 4.39 0.20
C ILE A 17 10.25 5.65 -0.31
N CYS A 18 8.92 5.62 -0.43
CA CYS A 18 8.13 6.80 -0.79
C CYS A 18 8.24 7.88 0.30
N GLY A 19 8.48 9.13 -0.09
CA GLY A 19 8.66 10.26 0.82
C GLY A 19 10.05 10.43 1.43
N ILE A 20 10.94 9.43 1.30
CA ILE A 20 12.35 9.52 1.73
C ILE A 20 13.27 9.53 0.51
N ASP A 21 13.26 8.45 -0.28
CA ASP A 21 14.03 8.35 -1.51
C ASP A 21 13.39 9.17 -2.64
N TYR A 22 12.08 9.41 -2.52
CA TYR A 22 11.31 10.30 -3.40
C TYR A 22 10.57 11.36 -2.55
N PRO A 23 11.20 12.51 -2.27
CA PRO A 23 10.64 13.53 -1.38
C PRO A 23 9.24 14.03 -1.81
N ASP A 24 9.04 14.16 -3.12
CA ASP A 24 7.79 14.67 -3.72
C ASP A 24 6.73 13.59 -3.91
N ARG A 25 7.06 12.31 -3.65
CA ARG A 25 6.19 11.16 -3.92
C ARG A 25 6.01 10.34 -2.66
N LYS A 26 5.01 10.72 -1.86
CA LYS A 26 4.76 10.19 -0.52
C LYS A 26 3.82 8.98 -0.51
N HIS A 27 3.10 8.76 -1.61
CA HIS A 27 2.06 7.75 -1.68
C HIS A 27 2.50 6.58 -2.53
N LEU A 28 2.16 5.36 -2.13
CA LEU A 28 2.44 4.15 -2.90
C LEU A 28 1.21 3.69 -3.66
N TYR A 29 1.36 3.59 -4.97
CA TYR A 29 0.33 3.14 -5.89
C TYR A 29 0.63 1.74 -6.39
N PHE A 30 -0.41 0.93 -6.49
CA PHE A 30 -0.37 -0.43 -7.04
C PHE A 30 -0.99 -0.41 -8.43
N PHE A 31 -0.31 -1.00 -9.41
CA PHE A 31 -0.83 -1.08 -10.78
C PHE A 31 -2.14 -1.87 -10.84
N ASP A 32 -2.26 -2.89 -10.01
CA ASP A 32 -3.48 -3.66 -9.82
C ASP A 32 -3.50 -4.17 -8.37
N LEU A 33 -4.35 -3.57 -7.54
CA LEU A 33 -4.52 -4.03 -6.15
C LEU A 33 -5.60 -5.11 -6.03
N LEU A 34 -6.56 -5.14 -6.96
CA LEU A 34 -7.68 -6.08 -6.91
C LEU A 34 -7.23 -7.50 -7.27
N SER A 35 -6.23 -7.64 -8.14
CA SER A 35 -5.55 -8.92 -8.40
C SER A 35 -5.02 -9.58 -7.13
N CYS A 36 -4.74 -8.82 -6.06
CA CYS A 36 -4.32 -9.43 -4.79
C CYS A 36 -5.44 -10.18 -4.09
N LEU A 37 -6.70 -9.82 -4.33
CA LEU A 37 -7.86 -10.51 -3.75
C LEU A 37 -8.00 -11.96 -4.26
N ASP A 38 -7.45 -12.24 -5.44
CA ASP A 38 -7.40 -13.57 -6.04
C ASP A 38 -6.24 -14.43 -5.51
N LEU A 39 -5.32 -13.82 -4.76
CA LEU A 39 -4.15 -14.51 -4.26
C LEU A 39 -4.40 -15.09 -2.86
N PRO A 40 -3.82 -16.27 -2.57
CA PRO A 40 -3.85 -16.81 -1.21
C PRO A 40 -3.22 -15.84 -0.21
N GLU A 41 -3.77 -15.78 1.01
CA GLU A 41 -3.27 -14.89 2.07
C GLU A 41 -1.76 -15.08 2.32
N VAL A 42 -1.26 -16.31 2.25
CA VAL A 42 0.17 -16.62 2.39
C VAL A 42 1.03 -15.84 1.39
N VAL A 43 0.55 -15.65 0.15
CA VAL A 43 1.28 -14.87 -0.87
C VAL A 43 1.21 -13.38 -0.54
N VAL A 44 0.02 -12.89 -0.21
CA VAL A 44 -0.22 -11.47 0.09
C VAL A 44 0.54 -11.00 1.33
N GLN A 45 0.78 -11.90 2.28
CA GLN A 45 1.64 -11.65 3.44
C GLN A 45 3.07 -11.26 3.00
N TYR A 46 3.66 -11.89 1.99
CA TYR A 46 4.97 -11.48 1.46
C TYR A 46 4.90 -10.21 0.61
N GLY A 47 3.70 -9.84 0.18
CA GLY A 47 3.41 -8.65 -0.61
C GLY A 47 2.65 -9.01 -1.88
N CYS A 48 1.80 -8.09 -2.32
CA CYS A 48 1.17 -8.17 -3.63
C CYS A 48 2.23 -8.25 -4.75
N PRO A 49 2.19 -9.29 -5.62
CA PRO A 49 3.10 -9.44 -6.76
C PRO A 49 2.70 -8.52 -7.92
N THR A 50 2.32 -7.29 -7.61
CA THR A 50 1.97 -6.25 -8.59
C THR A 50 2.97 -5.11 -8.49
N LYS A 51 3.19 -4.43 -9.63
CA LYS A 51 4.12 -3.31 -9.68
C LYS A 51 3.63 -2.18 -8.79
N GLN A 52 4.58 -1.64 -8.04
CA GLN A 52 4.38 -0.66 -6.99
C GLN A 52 5.25 0.55 -7.30
N VAL A 53 4.65 1.73 -7.36
CA VAL A 53 5.35 2.99 -7.67
C VAL A 53 4.97 4.08 -6.69
N CYS A 54 5.94 4.94 -6.35
CA CYS A 54 5.66 6.11 -5.54
C CYS A 54 5.08 7.23 -6.41
N ILE A 55 3.99 7.84 -5.97
CA ILE A 55 3.33 8.98 -6.61
C ILE A 55 3.10 10.13 -5.63
N SER A 56 2.88 11.33 -6.16
CA SER A 56 2.66 12.55 -5.36
C SER A 56 1.29 12.54 -4.69
N SER A 57 0.23 12.19 -5.44
CA SER A 57 -1.16 12.13 -4.95
C SER A 57 -1.87 10.91 -5.53
N CYS A 58 -2.74 10.29 -4.73
CA CYS A 58 -3.57 9.18 -5.20
C CYS A 58 -4.58 9.66 -6.26
N PRO A 59 -4.76 8.92 -7.36
CA PRO A 59 -5.69 9.30 -8.42
C PRO A 59 -7.14 9.23 -7.93
N ASN A 60 -7.93 10.25 -8.27
CA ASN A 60 -9.36 10.32 -8.00
C ASN A 60 -10.22 10.15 -9.27
N TYR A 61 -9.58 9.83 -10.39
CA TYR A 61 -10.19 9.66 -11.71
C TYR A 61 -10.13 8.18 -12.14
N THR A 62 -10.83 7.88 -13.22
CA THR A 62 -10.80 6.58 -13.89
C THR A 62 -10.09 6.73 -15.23
N TRP A 63 -9.15 5.83 -15.52
CA TRP A 63 -8.51 5.74 -16.83
C TRP A 63 -8.48 4.29 -17.31
N THR A 64 -8.72 4.07 -18.60
CA THR A 64 -8.77 2.74 -19.23
C THR A 64 -8.18 2.81 -20.63
N LEU A 65 -7.65 1.69 -21.12
CA LEU A 65 -7.05 1.55 -22.46
C LEU A 65 -8.01 1.90 -23.63
N SER A 66 -9.33 1.96 -23.38
CA SER A 66 -10.32 2.36 -24.39
C SER A 66 -10.21 3.82 -24.84
N GLN A 67 -9.34 4.63 -24.23
CA GLN A 67 -9.12 6.01 -24.61
C GLN A 67 -8.16 6.14 -25.79
N GLU A 68 -8.39 7.13 -26.65
CA GLU A 68 -7.51 7.43 -27.78
C GLU A 68 -6.08 7.79 -27.31
N ASP A 69 -5.10 7.55 -28.18
CA ASP A 69 -3.68 7.88 -27.93
C ASP A 69 -3.43 9.39 -28.07
N THR A 70 -3.96 10.15 -27.12
CA THR A 70 -3.82 11.61 -27.01
C THR A 70 -2.87 11.99 -25.87
N PHE A 71 -2.35 13.21 -25.94
CA PHE A 71 -1.50 13.76 -24.88
C PHE A 71 -2.21 13.75 -23.51
N ASP A 72 -3.49 14.12 -23.48
CA ASP A 72 -4.29 14.16 -22.25
C ASP A 72 -4.52 12.75 -21.66
N SER A 73 -4.77 11.76 -22.53
CA SER A 73 -4.90 10.36 -22.12
C SER A 73 -3.60 9.86 -21.49
N ARG A 74 -2.46 10.13 -22.12
CA ARG A 74 -1.13 9.78 -21.60
C ARG A 74 -0.80 10.48 -20.29
N GLU A 75 -1.30 11.69 -20.08
CA GLU A 75 -1.06 12.44 -18.84
C GLU A 75 -1.73 11.79 -17.63
N MET A 76 -2.89 11.18 -17.85
CA MET A 76 -3.62 10.44 -16.82
C MET A 76 -3.01 9.06 -16.52
N MET A 77 -2.11 8.54 -17.34
CA MET A 77 -1.49 7.23 -17.10
C MET A 77 -0.50 7.28 -15.93
N ILE A 78 -0.36 6.16 -15.22
CA ILE A 78 0.66 5.99 -14.19
C ILE A 78 1.62 4.88 -14.64
N CYS A 79 2.88 5.27 -14.85
CA CYS A 79 3.94 4.40 -15.34
C CYS A 79 5.02 4.14 -14.29
N GLU A 80 5.97 3.29 -14.64
CA GLU A 80 7.17 3.04 -13.83
C GLU A 80 7.85 4.33 -13.39
N GLY A 81 8.36 4.34 -12.16
CA GLY A 81 8.86 5.53 -11.51
C GLY A 81 7.76 6.47 -10.99
N GLY A 82 6.48 6.25 -11.33
CA GLY A 82 5.34 7.08 -10.93
C GLY A 82 5.17 8.33 -11.80
N VAL A 83 5.57 8.26 -13.07
CA VAL A 83 5.46 9.35 -14.06
C VAL A 83 4.31 9.09 -15.03
N SER A 84 3.90 10.12 -15.77
CA SER A 84 2.89 9.98 -16.81
C SER A 84 3.42 9.30 -18.08
N GLY A 85 2.52 8.85 -18.94
CA GLY A 85 2.86 8.28 -20.25
C GLY A 85 3.51 9.30 -21.20
N ASN A 86 3.45 10.60 -20.88
CA ASN A 86 4.13 11.67 -21.62
C ASN A 86 5.61 11.83 -21.25
N PHE A 87 6.11 11.07 -20.28
CA PHE A 87 7.51 11.13 -19.90
C PHE A 87 8.43 10.79 -21.08
N GLU A 88 9.58 11.46 -21.17
CA GLU A 88 10.46 11.42 -22.35
C GLU A 88 10.86 9.99 -22.76
N ALA A 89 11.08 9.11 -21.78
CA ALA A 89 11.40 7.70 -22.03
C ALA A 89 10.25 6.87 -22.66
N TYR A 90 9.02 7.38 -22.61
CA TYR A 90 7.80 6.69 -23.06
C TYR A 90 7.14 7.34 -24.28
N LYS A 91 7.56 8.57 -24.65
CA LYS A 91 7.01 9.30 -25.82
C LYS A 91 7.10 8.52 -27.13
N SER A 92 8.12 7.69 -27.31
CA SER A 92 8.33 6.90 -28.53
C SER A 92 7.53 5.60 -28.60
N LYS A 93 6.87 5.20 -27.51
CA LYS A 93 6.06 3.97 -27.42
C LYS A 93 4.58 4.30 -27.53
N SER A 94 3.81 3.42 -28.15
CA SER A 94 2.34 3.50 -28.14
C SER A 94 1.79 3.10 -26.76
N ILE A 95 0.58 3.54 -26.44
CA ILE A 95 -0.11 3.15 -25.20
C ILE A 95 -0.20 1.61 -25.07
N ASP A 96 -0.53 0.91 -26.16
CA ASP A 96 -0.58 -0.56 -26.17
C ASP A 96 0.76 -1.20 -25.82
N GLN A 97 1.87 -0.65 -26.31
CA GLN A 97 3.21 -1.14 -25.99
C GLN A 97 3.55 -0.91 -24.52
N LEU A 98 3.16 0.24 -23.96
CA LEU A 98 3.37 0.57 -22.56
C LEU A 98 2.62 -0.38 -21.63
N ILE A 99 1.38 -0.72 -21.97
CA ILE A 99 0.55 -1.63 -21.17
C ILE A 99 1.00 -3.09 -21.36
N SER A 100 1.19 -3.55 -22.60
CA SER A 100 1.64 -4.92 -22.88
C SER A 100 3.01 -5.23 -22.28
N SER A 101 3.91 -4.25 -22.26
CA SER A 101 5.22 -4.37 -21.60
C SER A 101 5.16 -4.23 -20.07
N LYS A 102 3.95 -4.03 -19.49
CA LYS A 102 3.72 -3.80 -18.06
C LYS A 102 4.49 -2.59 -17.51
N ILE A 103 4.79 -1.60 -18.35
CA ILE A 103 5.48 -0.37 -17.94
C ILE A 103 4.50 0.58 -17.26
N CYS A 104 3.26 0.61 -17.74
CA CYS A 104 2.19 1.43 -17.17
C CYS A 104 1.03 0.57 -16.69
N ALA A 105 0.24 1.12 -15.77
CA ALA A 105 -0.97 0.49 -15.30
C ALA A 105 -1.98 0.33 -16.46
N PRO A 106 -2.59 -0.85 -16.64
CA PRO A 106 -3.56 -1.10 -17.70
C PRO A 106 -4.87 -0.30 -17.50
N GLU A 107 -5.21 -0.06 -16.25
CA GLU A 107 -6.35 0.73 -15.82
C GLU A 107 -6.01 1.47 -14.52
N ILE A 108 -6.72 2.57 -14.28
CA ILE A 108 -6.61 3.36 -13.06
C ILE A 108 -8.02 3.50 -12.52
N ALA A 109 -8.21 3.03 -11.30
CA ALA A 109 -9.45 3.22 -10.55
C ALA A 109 -9.28 4.38 -9.55
N PRO A 110 -10.38 5.05 -9.18
CA PRO A 110 -10.35 6.07 -8.14
C PRO A 110 -9.92 5.44 -6.80
N THR A 111 -8.90 6.03 -6.20
CA THR A 111 -8.26 5.56 -4.97
C THR A 111 -8.28 6.63 -3.89
N GLU A 112 -8.10 6.21 -2.65
CA GLU A 112 -7.94 7.08 -1.49
C GLU A 112 -6.65 6.77 -0.76
N THR A 113 -6.04 7.80 -0.19
CA THR A 113 -4.88 7.63 0.67
C THR A 113 -5.28 6.97 1.99
N LYS A 114 -4.68 5.81 2.28
CA LYS A 114 -4.69 5.16 3.59
C LYS A 114 -3.26 4.77 3.95
N LEU A 115 -2.74 5.32 5.06
CA LEU A 115 -1.39 5.01 5.58
C LEU A 115 -0.27 5.14 4.53
N GLY A 116 -0.33 6.19 3.70
CA GLY A 116 0.65 6.43 2.64
C GLY A 116 0.53 5.48 1.43
N ARG A 117 -0.58 4.74 1.31
CA ARG A 117 -0.88 3.87 0.17
C ARG A 117 -2.17 4.32 -0.51
N CYS A 118 -2.24 4.15 -1.83
CA CYS A 118 -3.45 4.40 -2.60
C CYS A 118 -4.28 3.13 -2.65
N ILE A 119 -5.45 3.16 -2.02
CA ILE A 119 -6.37 2.04 -1.91
C ILE A 119 -7.60 2.32 -2.77
N PRO A 120 -8.00 1.43 -3.70
CA PRO A 120 -9.20 1.62 -4.51
C PRO A 120 -10.42 1.74 -3.61
N LYS A 121 -11.31 2.69 -3.93
CA LYS A 121 -12.53 2.93 -3.14
C LYS A 121 -13.42 1.69 -3.02
N ARG A 122 -13.42 0.85 -4.05
CA ARG A 122 -14.21 -0.37 -4.10
C ARG A 122 -13.54 -1.57 -3.41
N LEU A 123 -12.31 -1.46 -2.92
CA LEU A 123 -11.64 -2.61 -2.31
C LEU A 123 -12.45 -3.26 -1.18
N PHE A 124 -13.09 -2.45 -0.33
CA PHE A 124 -13.91 -2.95 0.78
C PHE A 124 -15.18 -3.68 0.32
N SER A 125 -15.90 -3.13 -0.66
CA SER A 125 -17.10 -3.79 -1.22
C SER A 125 -16.75 -5.12 -1.88
N GLU A 126 -15.60 -5.18 -2.53
CA GLU A 126 -15.12 -6.38 -3.21
C GLU A 126 -14.73 -7.47 -2.21
N LEU A 127 -14.09 -7.08 -1.09
CA LEU A 127 -13.80 -7.97 0.03
C LEU A 127 -15.07 -8.54 0.67
N GLU A 128 -16.06 -7.69 0.94
CA GLU A 128 -17.34 -8.10 1.53
C GLU A 128 -18.09 -9.07 0.60
N THR A 129 -18.14 -8.75 -0.69
CA THR A 129 -18.76 -9.62 -1.71
C THR A 129 -18.08 -10.99 -1.77
N ARG A 130 -16.74 -11.05 -1.71
CA ARG A 130 -16.02 -12.33 -1.68
C ARG A 130 -16.29 -13.13 -0.42
N ASN A 131 -16.31 -12.47 0.74
CA ASN A 131 -16.67 -13.14 2.00
C ASN A 131 -18.05 -13.78 1.90
N LEU A 132 -19.04 -13.09 1.33
CA LEU A 132 -20.38 -13.64 1.10
C LEU A 132 -20.37 -14.84 0.14
N ARG A 133 -19.56 -14.82 -0.93
CA ARG A 133 -19.42 -15.96 -1.86
C ARG A 133 -18.79 -17.18 -1.20
N VAL A 134 -17.78 -16.98 -0.36
CA VAL A 134 -17.13 -18.05 0.41
C VAL A 134 -18.11 -18.66 1.41
N LEU A 135 -18.94 -17.83 2.07
CA LEU A 135 -20.00 -18.32 2.96
C LEU A 135 -21.08 -19.12 2.20
N ALA A 136 -21.38 -18.74 0.96
CA ALA A 136 -22.35 -19.45 0.12
C ALA A 136 -21.80 -20.78 -0.44
N ASN A 137 -20.53 -20.81 -0.88
CA ASN A 137 -19.89 -21.96 -1.52
C ASN A 137 -18.48 -22.20 -0.97
N PRO A 138 -18.34 -22.78 0.24
CA PRO A 138 -17.04 -22.94 0.89
C PRO A 138 -16.12 -23.97 0.22
N GLU A 139 -16.65 -24.86 -0.62
CA GLU A 139 -15.88 -25.93 -1.29
C GLU A 139 -15.18 -25.45 -2.57
N THR A 140 -15.65 -24.37 -3.19
CA THR A 140 -15.15 -23.89 -4.49
C THR A 140 -14.50 -22.50 -4.45
N GLU A 141 -14.82 -21.69 -3.44
CA GLU A 141 -14.30 -20.33 -3.29
C GLU A 141 -13.20 -20.26 -2.23
N LYS A 142 -12.08 -19.61 -2.57
CA LYS A 142 -10.99 -19.37 -1.61
C LYS A 142 -11.28 -18.12 -0.78
N PRO A 143 -10.98 -18.12 0.53
CA PRO A 143 -11.15 -16.92 1.35
C PRO A 143 -10.25 -15.79 0.82
N PRO A 144 -10.79 -14.57 0.67
CA PRO A 144 -9.96 -13.43 0.29
C PRO A 144 -8.94 -13.12 1.41
N PRO A 145 -7.78 -12.55 1.06
CA PRO A 145 -6.83 -12.06 2.05
C PRO A 145 -7.46 -10.98 2.92
N SER A 146 -7.06 -10.93 4.19
CA SER A 146 -7.53 -9.89 5.11
C SER A 146 -7.12 -8.49 4.62
N PHE A 147 -7.97 -7.49 4.86
CA PHE A 147 -7.65 -6.08 4.51
C PHE A 147 -6.32 -5.63 5.11
N GLN A 148 -5.99 -6.11 6.31
CA GLN A 148 -4.72 -5.85 6.97
C GLN A 148 -3.55 -6.42 6.17
N ALA A 149 -3.63 -7.66 5.67
CA ALA A 149 -2.59 -8.23 4.82
C ALA A 149 -2.40 -7.43 3.53
N ILE A 150 -3.47 -6.90 2.93
CA ILE A 150 -3.38 -6.08 1.70
C ILE A 150 -2.70 -4.73 1.98
N VAL A 151 -3.10 -4.03 3.04
CA VAL A 151 -2.60 -2.68 3.35
C VAL A 151 -1.21 -2.72 3.97
N PHE A 152 -0.97 -3.64 4.88
CA PHE A 152 0.27 -3.69 5.66
C PHE A 152 1.26 -4.75 5.16
N GLY A 153 0.82 -5.80 4.48
CA GLY A 153 1.62 -7.01 4.26
C GLY A 153 1.93 -7.73 5.58
N ALA A 154 2.92 -8.63 5.59
CA ALA A 154 3.43 -9.32 6.80
C ALA A 154 4.06 -8.38 7.85
N ARG A 155 4.01 -7.06 7.65
CA ARG A 155 4.54 -6.07 8.59
C ARG A 155 3.68 -5.94 9.85
N THR A 156 2.46 -6.49 9.85
CA THR A 156 1.53 -6.50 10.99
C THR A 156 2.13 -7.11 12.25
N ILE A 157 2.82 -8.26 12.17
CA ILE A 157 3.39 -8.90 13.38
C ILE A 157 4.38 -7.96 14.07
N ILE A 158 5.20 -7.26 13.30
CA ILE A 158 6.26 -6.40 13.84
C ILE A 158 5.69 -5.04 14.28
N THR A 159 4.73 -4.45 13.56
CA THR A 159 4.09 -3.20 14.01
C THR A 159 3.24 -3.44 15.26
N GLN A 160 2.55 -4.57 15.36
CA GLN A 160 1.85 -5.00 16.58
C GLN A 160 2.86 -5.17 17.72
N MET A 161 3.99 -5.86 17.49
CA MET A 161 5.07 -5.97 18.48
C MET A 161 5.64 -4.61 18.90
N LEU A 162 5.77 -3.66 17.97
CA LEU A 162 6.26 -2.31 18.27
C LEU A 162 5.21 -1.49 19.03
N GLU A 163 3.93 -1.60 18.68
CA GLU A 163 2.84 -0.98 19.44
C GLU A 163 2.74 -1.57 20.85
N ASP A 164 2.87 -2.89 20.99
CA ASP A 164 2.89 -3.59 22.27
C ASP A 164 4.12 -3.16 23.08
N LEU A 165 5.31 -3.07 22.46
CA LEU A 165 6.52 -2.55 23.09
C LEU A 165 6.33 -1.11 23.59
N VAL A 166 5.75 -0.22 22.76
CA VAL A 166 5.52 1.18 23.15
C VAL A 166 4.47 1.30 24.26
N ARG A 167 3.39 0.49 24.22
CA ARG A 167 2.38 0.44 25.28
C ARG A 167 2.96 -0.09 26.59
N SER A 168 3.71 -1.18 26.55
CA SER A 168 4.43 -1.72 27.71
C SER A 168 5.41 -0.69 28.25
N TRP A 169 6.13 0.03 27.39
CA TRP A 169 7.09 1.02 27.85
C TRP A 169 6.42 2.23 28.52
N LYS A 170 5.26 2.66 28.02
CA LYS A 170 4.44 3.67 28.73
C LYS A 170 4.01 3.20 30.12
N VAL A 171 3.65 1.93 30.27
CA VAL A 171 3.29 1.35 31.57
C VAL A 171 4.51 1.28 32.49
N ILE A 172 5.68 0.86 31.98
CA ILE A 172 6.93 0.80 32.74
C ILE A 172 7.34 2.20 33.21
N ILE A 173 7.33 3.21 32.33
CA ILE A 173 7.68 4.59 32.67
C ILE A 173 6.68 5.20 33.67
N ALA A 174 5.38 4.91 33.51
CA ALA A 174 4.37 5.34 34.47
C ALA A 174 4.56 4.69 35.86
N TYR A 175 4.98 3.42 35.89
CA TYR A 175 5.26 2.72 37.13
C TYR A 175 6.53 3.24 37.82
N ASP A 176 7.59 3.51 37.06
CA ASP A 176 8.82 4.12 37.59
C ASP A 176 8.56 5.53 38.14
N ASN A 177 7.79 6.36 37.43
CA ASN A 177 7.43 7.71 37.92
C ASN A 177 6.55 7.68 39.18
N ALA A 178 5.63 6.71 39.29
CA ALA A 178 4.83 6.53 40.49
C ALA A 178 5.65 6.00 41.68
N PHE A 179 6.72 5.25 41.42
CA PHE A 179 7.66 4.78 42.44
C PHE A 179 8.55 5.93 42.97
N ASP A 180 8.98 6.84 42.10
CA ASP A 180 9.74 8.04 42.49
C ASP A 180 8.91 9.03 43.34
N GLU A 181 7.62 9.24 43.03
CA GLU A 181 6.74 10.09 43.86
C GLU A 181 6.52 9.51 45.27
N GLN A 182 6.52 8.18 45.44
CA GLN A 182 6.41 7.54 46.75
C GLN A 182 7.71 7.59 47.57
N HIS A 183 8.88 7.76 46.94
CA HIS A 183 10.15 7.93 47.63
C HIS A 183 10.41 9.37 48.10
N HIS A 184 9.75 10.37 47.51
CA HIS A 184 9.85 11.77 47.96
C HIS A 184 8.93 12.13 49.14
N LEU A 185 7.97 11.28 49.51
CA LEU A 185 7.06 11.49 50.66
C LEU A 185 7.50 10.76 51.94
N ASN A 186 8.65 10.09 51.95
CA ASN A 186 9.13 9.29 53.09
C ASN A 186 10.52 9.69 53.62
N TYR A 187 10.94 10.95 53.43
CA TYR A 187 12.07 11.52 54.17
C TYR A 187 11.64 12.82 54.87
N PRO A 188 11.64 12.88 56.22
CA PRO A 188 11.44 14.11 56.99
C PRO A 188 12.62 15.07 56.90
#